data_AF-A0A7V9F1F3-F1
#
_entry.id   AF-A0A7V9F1F3-F1
#
_cell.length_a   1.000
_cell.length_b   1.000
_cell.length_c   1.000
_cell.angle_alpha   90.00
_cell.angle_beta   90.00
_cell.angle_gamma   90.00
#
_symmetry.space_group_name_H-M   'P 1'
#
loop_
_entity.id
_entity.type
_entity.pdbx_description
1 polymer ?
#
loop_
_entity_poly.entity_id
_entity_poly.type
_entity_poly.pdbx_seq_one_letter_code
_entity_poly.pdbx_strand_id
1 'polypeptide(L)'
;MTELRDWIHARVPAGENLLRPQLSSLLVELAGEPRFWNDLVRHDPQTRYFSHLYRDVNLDVWLICWLDAQDTGYHDHDLSSGAVHIIEGSLCEDYFY
;
A
#
# COMPACT_ATOMS: atom_id res chain seq x y z
N MET A 1 -4.73 0.84 17.04
CA MET A 1 -5.25 -0.20 16.12
C MET A 1 -6.70 0.05 15.68
N THR A 2 -7.55 0.70 16.48
CA THR A 2 -8.91 1.12 16.07
C THR A 2 -8.91 2.33 15.14
N GLU A 3 -8.05 3.32 15.39
CA GLU A 3 -8.10 4.59 14.63
C GLU A 3 -7.92 4.43 13.11
N LEU A 4 -6.89 3.71 12.63
CA LEU A 4 -6.71 3.49 11.18
C LEU A 4 -7.85 2.66 10.57
N ARG A 5 -8.35 1.67 11.30
CA ARG A 5 -9.50 0.86 10.87
C ARG A 5 -10.73 1.74 10.68
N ASP A 6 -11.05 2.56 11.68
CA ASP A 6 -12.21 3.45 11.65
C ASP A 6 -12.04 4.51 10.54
N TRP A 7 -10.81 5.01 10.35
CA TRP A 7 -10.46 5.93 9.27
C TRP A 7 -10.64 5.31 7.88
N ILE A 8 -10.25 4.05 7.68
CA ILE A 8 -10.43 3.31 6.42
C ILE A 8 -11.92 3.05 6.16
N HIS A 9 -12.66 2.51 7.13
CA HIS A 9 -14.09 2.21 6.96
C HIS A 9 -14.95 3.44 6.72
N ALA A 10 -14.49 4.64 7.10
CA ALA A 10 -15.16 5.89 6.75
C ALA A 10 -15.01 6.29 5.26
N ARG A 11 -14.08 5.66 4.52
CA ARG A 11 -13.71 6.02 3.13
C ARG A 11 -14.03 4.97 2.10
N VAL A 12 -14.17 3.71 2.51
CA VAL A 12 -14.43 2.60 1.59
C VAL A 12 -15.61 1.75 2.06
N PRO A 13 -16.40 1.19 1.13
CA PRO A 13 -17.49 0.29 1.48
C PRO A 13 -16.97 -0.94 2.22
N ALA A 14 -17.67 -1.35 3.27
CA ALA A 14 -17.35 -2.57 4.01
C ALA A 14 -17.89 -3.80 3.26
N GLY A 15 -17.11 -4.89 3.23
CA GLY A 15 -17.57 -6.17 2.66
C GLY A 15 -17.47 -6.26 1.13
N GLU A 16 -16.88 -5.27 0.47
CA GLU A 16 -16.80 -5.19 -0.99
C GLU A 16 -15.35 -5.12 -1.48
N ASN A 17 -15.07 -5.77 -2.61
CA ASN A 17 -13.78 -5.62 -3.28
C ASN A 17 -13.73 -4.25 -3.97
N LEU A 18 -12.65 -3.50 -3.70
CA LEU A 18 -12.48 -2.16 -4.24
C LEU A 18 -11.95 -2.20 -5.67
N LEU A 19 -12.47 -1.30 -6.50
CA LEU A 19 -11.95 -1.04 -7.84
C LEU A 19 -10.67 -0.19 -7.77
N ARG A 20 -9.83 -0.27 -8.81
CA ARG A 20 -8.56 0.49 -8.88
C ARG A 20 -8.70 2.00 -8.59
N PRO A 21 -9.75 2.73 -9.07
CA PRO A 21 -9.91 4.14 -8.72
C PRO A 21 -10.19 4.39 -7.23
N GLN A 22 -10.91 3.47 -6.56
CA GLN A 22 -11.18 3.55 -5.12
C GLN A 22 -9.90 3.28 -4.32
N LEU A 23 -9.11 2.27 -4.72
CA LEU A 23 -7.82 1.97 -4.12
C LEU A 23 -6.86 3.17 -4.26
N SER A 24 -6.78 3.76 -5.45
CA SER A 24 -5.93 4.93 -5.71
C SER A 24 -6.34 6.14 -4.84
N SER A 25 -7.64 6.43 -4.77
CA SER A 25 -8.15 7.53 -3.94
C SER A 25 -7.85 7.33 -2.46
N LEU A 26 -8.04 6.11 -1.95
CA LEU A 26 -7.71 5.75 -0.56
C LEU A 26 -6.23 5.96 -0.26
N LEU A 27 -5.33 5.53 -1.16
CA LEU A 27 -3.89 5.66 -0.97
C LEU A 27 -3.42 7.12 -0.99
N VAL A 28 -4.01 7.97 -1.84
CA VAL A 28 -3.72 9.42 -1.83
C VAL A 28 -4.09 10.05 -0.50
N GLU A 29 -5.27 9.73 0.04
CA GLU A 29 -5.67 10.24 1.36
C GLU A 29 -4.79 9.68 2.49
N LEU A 30 -4.44 8.38 2.44
CA LEU A 30 -3.63 7.74 3.48
C LEU A 30 -2.19 8.26 3.49
N ALA A 31 -1.61 8.52 2.32
CA ALA A 31 -0.30 9.15 2.19
C ALA A 31 -0.29 10.56 2.81
N GLY A 32 -1.42 11.28 2.76
CA GLY A 32 -1.61 12.57 3.42
C GLY A 32 -1.68 12.54 4.95
N GLU A 33 -1.64 11.36 5.58
CA GLU A 33 -1.82 11.18 7.02
C GLU A 33 -0.59 10.48 7.67
N PRO A 34 0.57 11.17 7.79
CA PRO A 34 1.82 10.57 8.29
C PRO A 34 1.70 9.88 9.64
N ARG A 35 0.73 10.26 10.49
CA ARG A 35 0.47 9.61 11.78
C ARG A 35 0.21 8.10 11.67
N PHE A 36 -0.17 7.59 10.50
CA PHE A 36 -0.42 6.17 10.28
C PHE A 36 0.79 5.36 9.82
N TRP A 37 1.84 6.00 9.29
CA TRP A 37 2.94 5.27 8.63
C TRP A 37 4.35 5.81 8.91
N ASN A 38 4.51 7.06 9.37
CA ASN A 38 5.83 7.70 9.51
C ASN A 38 6.77 6.93 10.44
N ASP A 39 6.26 6.46 11.58
CA ASP A 39 7.06 5.73 12.57
C ASP A 39 7.40 4.29 12.13
N LEU A 40 6.81 3.84 11.02
CA LEU A 40 7.04 2.52 10.43
C LEU A 40 8.04 2.58 9.27
N VAL A 41 8.49 3.77 8.84
CA VAL A 41 9.46 3.89 7.76
C VAL A 41 10.80 3.33 8.21
N ARG A 42 11.31 2.33 7.48
CA ARG A 42 12.62 1.73 7.73
C ARG A 42 13.25 1.28 6.42
N HIS A 43 14.54 1.56 6.26
CA HIS A 43 15.33 1.08 5.14
C HIS A 43 16.34 0.05 5.63
N ASP A 44 16.42 -1.09 4.95
CA ASP A 44 17.36 -2.17 5.24
C ASP A 44 18.06 -2.61 3.94
N PRO A 45 19.39 -2.51 3.85
CA PRO A 45 20.13 -2.81 2.62
C PRO A 45 20.17 -4.30 2.28
N GLN A 46 19.88 -5.20 3.24
CA GLN A 46 19.94 -6.64 3.00
C GLN A 46 18.60 -7.21 2.54
N THR A 47 17.49 -6.65 3.03
CA THR A 47 16.14 -7.14 2.73
C THR A 47 15.18 -5.99 2.52
N ARG A 48 14.35 -6.04 1.48
CA ARG A 48 13.25 -5.09 1.32
C ARG A 48 12.35 -5.08 2.56
N TYR A 49 12.11 -3.90 3.11
CA TYR A 49 11.27 -3.74 4.28
C TYR A 49 9.82 -3.49 3.89
N PHE A 50 8.89 -4.15 4.57
CA PHE A 50 7.46 -3.91 4.44
C PHE A 50 6.78 -4.02 5.80
N SER A 51 5.79 -3.17 6.03
CA SER A 51 4.97 -3.15 7.23
C SER A 51 3.50 -3.20 6.84
N HIS A 52 2.77 -4.10 7.49
CA HIS A 52 1.34 -4.28 7.28
C HIS A 52 0.56 -3.23 8.08
N LEU A 53 -0.12 -2.31 7.40
CA LEU A 53 -0.87 -1.22 8.05
C LEU A 53 -2.29 -1.66 8.41
N TYR A 54 -2.98 -2.35 7.50
CA TYR A 54 -4.37 -2.73 7.66
C TYR A 54 -4.73 -3.95 6.81
N ARG A 55 -5.52 -4.87 7.38
CA ARG A 55 -6.19 -5.93 6.62
C ARG A 55 -7.56 -6.25 7.18
N ASP A 56 -8.48 -6.50 6.26
CA ASP A 56 -9.70 -7.24 6.46
C ASP A 56 -9.87 -8.31 5.36
N VAL A 57 -11.10 -8.77 5.11
CA VAL A 57 -11.37 -9.81 4.12
C VAL A 57 -11.33 -9.31 2.67
N ASN A 58 -11.41 -8.00 2.44
CA ASN A 58 -11.52 -7.38 1.11
C ASN A 58 -10.35 -6.46 0.77
N LEU A 59 -9.63 -5.95 1.78
CA LEU A 59 -8.57 -4.97 1.61
C LEU A 59 -7.35 -5.33 2.44
N ASP A 60 -6.19 -5.13 1.83
CA ASP A 60 -4.89 -5.27 2.45
C ASP A 60 -4.02 -4.05 2.08
N VAL A 61 -3.41 -3.41 3.08
CA VAL A 61 -2.65 -2.16 2.94
C VAL A 61 -1.28 -2.32 3.58
N TRP A 62 -0.25 -2.06 2.77
CA TRP A 62 1.16 -2.21 3.15
C TRP A 62 1.90 -0.90 2.95
N LEU A 63 2.80 -0.58 3.89
CA LEU A 63 3.91 0.35 3.66
C LEU A 63 5.11 -0.47 3.19
N ILE A 64 5.75 -0.07 2.10
CA ILE A 64 6.93 -0.76 1.58
C ILE A 64 8.04 0.26 1.36
N CYS A 65 9.21 -0.01 1.92
CA CYS A 65 10.40 0.84 1.82
C CYS A 65 11.47 0.12 1.00
N TRP A 66 12.08 0.87 0.08
CA TRP A 66 12.96 0.33 -0.94
C TRP A 66 14.31 1.03 -0.88
N LEU A 67 15.36 0.29 -1.18
CA LEU A 67 16.67 0.83 -1.54
C LEU A 67 17.01 0.44 -2.98
N ASP A 68 18.02 1.11 -3.53
CA ASP A 68 18.53 0.82 -4.87
C ASP A 68 18.80 -0.69 -5.06
N ALA A 69 18.51 -1.19 -6.26
CA ALA A 69 18.63 -2.59 -6.67
C ALA A 69 17.67 -3.59 -5.98
N GLN A 70 16.75 -3.15 -5.12
CA GLN A 70 15.67 -4.01 -4.61
C GLN A 70 14.48 -4.04 -5.58
N ASP A 71 13.99 -5.24 -5.92
CA ASP A 71 12.86 -5.44 -6.83
C ASP A 71 11.90 -6.54 -6.30
N THR A 72 10.76 -6.69 -6.96
CA THR A 72 9.75 -7.74 -6.66
C THR A 72 9.90 -9.00 -7.50
N GLY A 73 10.70 -8.97 -8.55
CA GLY A 73 10.48 -9.78 -9.75
C GLY A 73 9.10 -9.55 -10.39
N TYR A 74 8.85 -10.24 -11.50
CA TYR A 74 7.54 -10.24 -12.14
C TYR A 74 6.54 -11.06 -11.33
N HIS A 75 5.35 -10.51 -11.15
CA HIS A 75 4.23 -11.17 -10.48
C HIS A 75 2.91 -10.55 -10.97
N ASP A 76 1.81 -11.26 -10.80
CA ASP A 76 0.47 -10.71 -10.90
C ASP A 76 -0.14 -10.52 -9.51
N HIS A 77 -1.39 -10.07 -9.47
CA HIS A 77 -2.18 -9.95 -8.24
C HIS A 77 -3.32 -10.96 -8.20
N ASP A 78 -3.24 -12.04 -9.00
CA ASP A 78 -4.30 -13.02 -9.18
C ASP A 78 -5.69 -12.34 -9.37
N LEU A 79 -6.66 -12.63 -8.51
CA LEU A 79 -8.01 -12.04 -8.55
C LEU A 79 -8.11 -10.63 -7.94
N SER A 80 -7.05 -10.15 -7.28
CA SER A 80 -7.05 -8.88 -6.56
C SER A 80 -6.75 -7.70 -7.49
N SER A 81 -7.41 -6.57 -7.23
CA SER A 81 -7.00 -5.27 -7.78
C SER A 81 -5.93 -4.66 -6.89
N GLY A 82 -4.96 -3.96 -7.49
CA GLY A 82 -3.91 -3.24 -6.79
C GLY A 82 -3.83 -1.77 -7.21
N ALA A 83 -3.30 -0.94 -6.33
CA ALA A 83 -2.85 0.42 -6.60
C ALA A 83 -1.61 0.72 -5.75
N VAL A 84 -0.76 1.64 -6.19
CA VAL A 84 0.46 2.06 -5.49
C VAL A 84 0.50 3.58 -5.47
N HIS A 85 0.92 4.16 -4.33
CA HIS A 85 1.20 5.58 -4.20
C HIS A 85 2.61 5.76 -3.64
N ILE A 86 3.39 6.66 -4.26
CA ILE A 86 4.76 6.96 -3.83
C ILE A 86 4.71 8.10 -2.80
N ILE A 87 5.08 7.79 -1.56
CA ILE A 87 5.20 8.79 -0.47
C ILE A 87 6.48 9.62 -0.63
N GLU A 88 7.59 8.96 -0.95
CA GLU A 88 8.91 9.59 -1.14
C GLU A 88 9.72 8.83 -2.21
N GLY A 89 10.51 9.55 -3.00
CA GLY A 89 11.38 8.98 -4.01
C GLY A 89 10.65 8.65 -5.32
N SER A 90 11.01 7.51 -5.93
CA SER A 90 10.44 7.05 -7.20
C SER A 90 10.58 5.54 -7.34
N LEU A 91 9.63 4.90 -8.01
CA LEU A 91 9.72 3.51 -8.46
C LEU A 91 9.52 3.43 -9.98
N CYS A 92 10.10 2.40 -10.59
CA CYS A 92 9.82 2.03 -11.97
C CYS A 92 8.91 0.80 -11.97
N GLU A 93 7.87 0.81 -12.79
CA GLU A 93 7.01 -0.35 -13.02
C GLU A 93 7.28 -0.88 -14.43
N ASP A 94 7.80 -2.10 -14.51
CA ASP A 94 7.93 -2.84 -15.76
C ASP A 94 6.71 -3.76 -15.93
N TYR A 95 6.10 -3.76 -17.12
CA TYR A 95 4.92 -4.56 -17.42
C TYR A 95 4.99 -5.20 -18.82
N PHE A 96 4.27 -6.30 -19.01
CA PHE A 96 4.10 -6.96 -20.31
C PHE A 96 2.80 -6.52 -20.99
N TYR A 97 2.81 -6.53 -22.33
CA TYR A 97 1.67 -6.19 -23.20
C TYR A 97 0.88 -7.44 -23.62
#